data_AF-A0A8B6UTT8-F1
#
_entry.id   AF-A0A8B6UTT8-F1
#
_cell.length_a   1.000
_cell.length_b   1.000
_cell.length_c   1.000
_cell.angle_alpha   90.00
_cell.angle_beta   90.00
_cell.angle_gamma   90.00
#
_symmetry.space_group_name_H-M   'P 1'
#
loop_
_entity.id
_entity.type
_entity.pdbx_description
1 polymer ?
#
loop_
_entity_poly.entity_id
_entity_poly.type
_entity_poly.pdbx_seq_one_letter_code
_entity_poly.pdbx_strand_id
1 'polypeptide(L)'
;MVKVTPNPPETDEHVSRAQSTRNKKIDDAATRALDYYLKPKPKSETSDKSDSIFRIDPAVDSECLLANLSENLASANAMISDLAFDLDGSRRRVALGILQVIEVSELLANRALDIVEVR
;
A
#
# COMPACT_ATOMS: atom_id res chain seq x y z
N MET A 1 -50.41 -31.05 45.17
CA MET A 1 -50.42 -29.58 44.98
C MET A 1 -49.16 -29.20 44.23
N VAL A 2 -49.25 -28.92 42.93
CA VAL A 2 -48.13 -28.38 42.14
C VAL A 2 -48.22 -26.87 42.24
N LYS A 3 -47.18 -26.24 42.79
CA LYS A 3 -47.06 -24.79 42.87
C LYS A 3 -46.72 -24.29 41.46
N VAL A 4 -47.73 -23.87 40.70
CA VAL A 4 -47.51 -23.23 39.41
C VAL A 4 -46.91 -21.86 39.69
N THR A 5 -45.60 -21.72 39.50
CA THR A 5 -44.94 -20.43 39.57
C THR A 5 -45.38 -19.61 38.36
N PRO A 6 -46.04 -18.45 38.53
CA PRO A 6 -46.38 -17.60 37.39
C PRO A 6 -45.07 -17.04 36.81
N ASN A 7 -44.92 -17.08 35.49
CA ASN A 7 -43.88 -16.31 34.82
C ASN A 7 -44.07 -14.82 35.17
N PRO A 8 -42.96 -14.06 35.36
CA PRO A 8 -43.07 -12.63 35.61
C PRO A 8 -43.77 -11.95 34.41
N PRO A 9 -44.53 -10.87 34.64
CA PRO A 9 -45.15 -10.14 33.56
C PRO A 9 -44.07 -9.64 32.58
N GLU A 10 -44.33 -9.73 31.28
CA GLU A 10 -43.52 -9.02 30.30
C GLU A 10 -43.64 -7.53 30.61
N THR A 11 -42.55 -6.93 31.08
CA THR A 11 -42.47 -5.50 31.28
C THR A 11 -42.48 -4.87 29.90
N ASP A 12 -43.64 -4.41 29.45
CA ASP A 12 -43.73 -3.52 28.29
C ASP A 12 -43.20 -2.15 28.75
N GLU A 13 -41.87 -2.05 28.87
CA GLU A 13 -41.20 -0.81 29.23
C GLU A 13 -41.44 0.19 28.09
N HIS A 14 -42.41 1.08 28.27
CA HIS A 14 -42.54 2.28 27.46
C HIS A 14 -41.33 3.20 27.74
N VAL A 15 -40.18 2.84 27.18
CA VAL A 15 -38.95 3.60 27.31
C VAL A 15 -39.16 4.95 26.62
N SER A 16 -38.99 6.04 27.36
CA SER A 16 -39.09 7.38 26.80
C SER A 16 -38.15 7.53 25.60
N ARG A 17 -38.54 8.32 24.60
CA ARG A 17 -37.69 8.63 23.43
C ARG A 17 -36.27 9.08 23.84
N ALA A 18 -36.14 9.77 24.97
CA ALA A 18 -34.85 10.19 25.52
C ALA A 18 -34.00 9.02 26.07
N GLN A 19 -34.64 8.00 26.65
CA GLN A 19 -33.95 6.80 27.13
C GLN A 19 -33.57 5.86 25.98
N SER A 20 -34.45 5.71 24.98
CA SER A 20 -34.13 4.93 23.76
C SER A 20 -32.91 5.50 23.03
N THR A 21 -32.80 6.83 22.90
CA THR A 21 -31.63 7.47 22.27
C THR A 21 -30.36 7.30 23.10
N ARG A 22 -30.46 7.25 24.44
CA ARG A 22 -29.32 6.97 25.32
C ARG A 22 -28.84 5.52 25.18
N ASN A 23 -29.75 4.55 25.14
CA ASN A 23 -29.40 3.13 24.98
C ASN A 23 -28.71 2.88 23.64
N LYS A 24 -29.23 3.46 22.54
CA LYS A 24 -28.57 3.39 21.22
C LYS A 24 -27.14 3.93 21.23
N LYS A 25 -26.88 5.02 21.94
CA LYS A 25 -25.51 5.57 22.07
C LYS A 25 -24.58 4.63 22.83
N ILE A 26 -25.09 3.90 23.81
CA ILE A 26 -24.32 2.92 24.59
C ILE A 26 -24.00 1.71 23.71
N ASP A 27 -24.98 1.21 22.96
CA ASP A 27 -24.79 0.10 22.02
C ASP A 27 -23.80 0.45 20.90
N ASP A 28 -23.89 1.66 20.34
CA ASP A 28 -22.93 2.15 19.34
C ASP A 28 -21.51 2.27 19.93
N ALA A 29 -21.40 2.76 21.17
CA ALA A 29 -20.10 2.86 21.85
C ALA A 29 -19.50 1.49 22.16
N ALA A 30 -20.33 0.52 22.58
CA ALA A 30 -19.92 -0.86 22.82
C ALA A 30 -19.47 -1.54 21.52
N THR A 31 -20.22 -1.38 20.44
CA THR A 31 -19.88 -1.92 19.11
C THR A 31 -18.58 -1.33 18.60
N ARG A 32 -18.36 -0.02 18.75
CA ARG A 32 -17.10 0.65 18.40
C ARG A 32 -15.91 0.13 19.22
N ALA A 33 -16.09 -0.10 20.52
CA ALA A 33 -15.04 -0.65 21.38
C ALA A 33 -14.71 -2.09 20.99
N LEU A 34 -15.72 -2.92 20.74
CA LEU A 34 -15.53 -4.30 20.29
C LEU A 34 -14.84 -4.36 18.92
N ASP A 35 -15.27 -3.54 17.96
CA ASP A 35 -14.66 -3.50 16.63
C ASP A 35 -13.20 -3.05 16.69
N TYR A 36 -12.83 -2.13 17.60
CA TYR A 36 -11.44 -1.72 17.78
C TYR A 36 -10.51 -2.87 18.18
N TYR A 37 -10.98 -3.80 19.03
CA TYR A 37 -10.17 -4.91 19.52
C TYR A 37 -10.33 -6.20 18.70
N LEU A 38 -11.51 -6.46 18.14
CA LEU A 38 -11.86 -7.72 17.48
C LEU A 38 -11.74 -7.65 15.96
N LYS A 39 -11.74 -6.45 15.37
CA LYS A 39 -11.50 -6.23 13.94
C LYS A 39 -10.26 -5.34 13.79
N PRO A 40 -9.05 -5.87 14.03
CA PRO A 40 -7.84 -5.09 13.85
C PRO A 40 -7.86 -4.52 12.42
N LYS A 41 -7.91 -3.19 12.31
CA LYS A 41 -7.63 -2.54 11.04
C LYS A 41 -6.22 -2.97 10.66
N PRO A 42 -5.96 -3.39 9.41
CA PRO A 42 -4.61 -3.66 8.98
C PRO A 42 -3.81 -2.40 9.32
N LYS A 43 -2.82 -2.54 10.23
CA LYS A 43 -1.79 -1.52 10.37
C LYS A 43 -1.31 -1.30 8.94
N SER A 44 -1.32 -0.04 8.47
CA SER A 44 -0.66 0.28 7.21
C SER A 44 0.72 -0.33 7.32
N GLU A 45 0.95 -1.43 6.60
CA GLU A 45 2.19 -2.15 6.65
C GLU A 45 3.23 -1.28 5.95
N THR A 46 3.73 -0.25 6.64
CA THR A 46 5.12 0.13 6.47
C THR A 46 5.88 -1.09 6.96
N SER A 47 6.13 -2.01 6.03
CA SER A 47 6.92 -3.21 6.21
C SER A 47 8.30 -2.79 6.73
N ASP A 48 8.43 -2.64 8.04
CA ASP A 48 9.68 -2.53 8.80
C ASP A 48 10.38 -3.90 8.80
N LYS A 49 10.61 -4.45 7.60
CA LYS A 49 11.61 -5.48 7.40
C LYS A 49 12.97 -4.80 7.57
N SER A 50 13.70 -5.26 8.57
CA SER A 50 14.84 -4.63 9.23
C SER A 50 16.18 -4.78 8.51
N ASP A 51 16.21 -5.29 7.27
CA ASP A 51 17.46 -5.70 6.62
C ASP A 51 17.85 -4.84 5.40
N SER A 52 17.15 -3.72 5.15
CA SER A 52 17.48 -2.84 4.01
C SER A 52 18.38 -1.69 4.43
N ILE A 53 19.58 -1.61 3.82
CA ILE A 53 20.51 -0.48 3.98
C ILE A 53 19.96 0.80 3.32
N PHE A 54 19.15 0.66 2.26
CA PHE A 54 18.56 1.78 1.53
C PHE A 54 17.02 1.72 1.55
N ARG A 55 16.36 2.86 1.68
CA ARG A 55 14.90 2.98 1.59
C ARG A 55 14.53 4.24 0.80
N ILE A 56 13.44 4.14 0.04
CA ILE A 56 12.81 5.29 -0.60
C ILE A 56 11.89 5.92 0.43
N ASP A 57 12.05 7.23 0.67
CA ASP A 57 11.17 7.97 1.58
C ASP A 57 9.73 8.01 0.99
N PRO A 58 8.70 7.61 1.74
CA PRO A 58 7.31 7.65 1.29
C PRO A 58 6.79 9.03 0.89
N ALA A 59 7.45 10.11 1.31
CA ALA A 59 7.10 11.48 0.96
C ALA A 59 7.64 11.93 -0.40
N VAL A 60 8.52 11.15 -1.05
CA VAL A 60 9.04 11.48 -2.38
C VAL A 60 7.94 11.34 -3.42
N ASP A 61 7.80 12.36 -4.26
CA ASP A 61 6.80 12.37 -5.32
C ASP A 61 7.17 11.47 -6.50
N SER A 62 6.17 11.14 -7.32
CA SER A 62 6.38 10.28 -8.49
C SER A 62 7.32 10.89 -9.53
N GLU A 63 7.39 12.22 -9.61
CA GLU A 63 8.27 12.94 -10.53
C GLU A 63 9.73 12.71 -10.16
N CYS A 64 10.13 12.94 -8.90
CA CYS A 64 11.49 12.65 -8.42
C CYS A 64 11.85 11.18 -8.58
N LEU A 65 10.91 10.26 -8.31
CA LEU A 65 11.15 8.82 -8.48
C LEU A 65 11.42 8.46 -9.95
N LEU A 66 10.64 9.00 -10.87
CA LEU A 66 10.78 8.73 -12.31
C LEU A 66 12.01 9.42 -12.90
N ALA A 67 12.31 10.66 -12.50
CA ALA A 67 13.54 11.35 -12.91
C ALA A 67 14.79 10.59 -12.46
N ASN A 68 14.84 10.15 -11.20
CA ASN A 68 15.95 9.35 -10.69
C ASN A 68 16.04 7.97 -11.37
N LEU A 69 14.90 7.37 -11.74
CA LEU A 69 14.89 6.14 -12.55
C LEU A 69 15.48 6.39 -13.95
N SER A 70 15.08 7.46 -14.63
CA SER A 70 15.63 7.81 -15.95
C SER A 70 17.14 8.05 -15.90
N GLU A 71 17.63 8.75 -14.88
CA GLU A 71 19.08 8.97 -14.71
C GLU A 71 19.85 7.66 -14.42
N ASN A 72 19.28 6.77 -13.59
CA ASN A 72 19.86 5.45 -13.35
C ASN A 72 19.91 4.59 -14.61
N LEU A 73 18.87 4.63 -15.45
CA LEU A 73 18.82 3.91 -16.72
C LEU A 73 19.85 4.47 -17.70
N ALA A 74 19.99 5.80 -17.81
CA ALA A 74 21.02 6.43 -18.63
C ALA A 74 22.44 6.03 -18.17
N SER A 75 22.68 5.98 -16.85
CA SER A 75 23.94 5.51 -16.28
C SER A 75 24.20 4.03 -16.62
N ALA A 76 23.19 3.17 -16.45
CA ALA A 76 23.29 1.75 -16.80
C ALA A 76 23.54 1.54 -18.30
N ASN A 77 22.90 2.35 -19.15
CA ASN A 77 23.08 2.36 -20.59
C ASN A 77 24.54 2.66 -20.99
N ALA A 78 25.14 3.68 -20.35
CA ALA A 78 26.54 4.02 -20.56
C ALA A 78 27.48 2.88 -20.11
N MET A 79 27.24 2.30 -18.92
CA MET A 79 28.06 1.20 -18.40
C MET A 79 28.00 -0.05 -19.26
N ILE A 80 26.81 -0.48 -19.71
CA ILE A 80 26.68 -1.69 -20.53
C ILE A 80 27.19 -1.46 -21.95
N SER A 81 27.06 -0.24 -22.48
CA SER A 81 27.63 0.14 -23.79
C SER A 81 29.15 0.03 -23.77
N ASP A 82 29.79 0.61 -22.76
CA ASP A 82 31.24 0.53 -22.56
C ASP A 82 31.70 -0.94 -22.44
N LEU A 83 31.02 -1.73 -21.61
CA LEU A 83 31.30 -3.16 -21.47
C LEU A 83 31.12 -3.94 -22.79
N ALA A 84 30.11 -3.59 -23.61
CA ALA A 84 29.86 -4.28 -24.87
C ALA A 84 31.01 -4.06 -25.89
N PHE A 85 31.72 -2.92 -25.82
CA PHE A 85 32.90 -2.70 -26.65
C PHE A 85 34.03 -3.69 -26.30
N ASP A 86 34.27 -3.93 -25.02
CA ASP A 86 35.34 -4.80 -24.51
C ASP A 86 35.08 -6.31 -24.65
N LEU A 87 33.82 -6.71 -24.85
CA LEU A 87 33.43 -8.12 -25.00
C LEU A 87 33.41 -8.55 -26.47
N ASP A 88 33.68 -9.83 -26.76
CA ASP A 88 33.55 -10.39 -28.12
C ASP A 88 32.54 -11.54 -28.21
N GLY A 89 32.18 -11.89 -29.46
CA GLY A 89 31.41 -13.08 -29.79
C GLY A 89 30.04 -13.13 -29.12
N SER A 90 29.73 -14.26 -28.47
CA SER A 90 28.44 -14.48 -27.81
C SER A 90 28.23 -13.56 -26.61
N ARG A 91 29.28 -13.19 -25.87
CA ARG A 91 29.18 -12.30 -24.70
C ARG A 91 28.79 -10.88 -25.10
N ARG A 92 29.38 -10.35 -26.18
CA ARG A 92 28.96 -9.06 -26.75
C ARG A 92 27.47 -9.07 -27.11
N ARG A 93 26.98 -10.16 -27.72
CA ARG A 93 25.55 -10.28 -28.08
C ARG A 93 24.63 -10.26 -26.86
N VAL A 94 25.05 -10.89 -25.76
CA VAL A 94 24.30 -10.83 -24.49
C VAL A 94 24.29 -9.39 -23.94
N ALA A 95 25.44 -8.72 -23.92
CA ALA A 95 25.52 -7.32 -23.46
C ALA A 95 24.64 -6.39 -24.31
N LEU A 96 24.65 -6.55 -25.64
CA LEU A 96 23.75 -5.80 -26.54
C LEU A 96 22.27 -6.14 -26.32
N GLY A 97 21.94 -7.37 -25.96
CA GLY A 97 20.57 -7.73 -25.57
C GLY A 97 20.12 -7.03 -24.29
N ILE A 98 21.01 -6.91 -23.30
CA ILE A 98 20.75 -6.15 -22.07
C ILE A 98 20.60 -4.66 -22.37
N LEU A 99 21.49 -4.11 -23.20
CA LEU A 99 21.43 -2.73 -23.69
C LEU A 99 20.04 -2.42 -24.27
N GLN A 100 19.53 -3.28 -25.16
CA GLN A 100 18.20 -3.11 -25.75
C GLN A 100 17.07 -3.07 -24.70
N VAL A 101 17.16 -3.88 -23.64
CA VAL A 101 16.17 -3.87 -22.55
C VAL A 101 16.23 -2.56 -21.75
N ILE A 102 17.43 -2.02 -21.53
CA ILE A 102 17.63 -0.73 -20.84
C ILE A 102 17.06 0.41 -21.68
N GLU A 103 17.39 0.48 -22.97
CA GLU A 103 16.88 1.51 -23.88
C GLU A 103 15.34 1.51 -23.94
N VAL A 104 14.71 0.33 -24.01
CA VAL A 104 13.25 0.23 -23.98
C VAL A 104 12.69 0.70 -22.62
N SER A 105 13.36 0.36 -21.52
CA SER A 105 12.95 0.79 -20.18
C SER A 105 13.04 2.32 -20.01
N GLU A 106 14.07 2.93 -20.59
CA GLU A 106 14.27 4.39 -20.58
C GLU A 106 13.15 5.10 -21.35
N LEU A 107 12.76 4.59 -22.52
CA LEU A 107 11.60 5.13 -23.26
C LEU A 107 10.30 5.05 -22.46
N LEU A 108 10.08 3.95 -21.73
CA LEU A 108 8.89 3.79 -20.89
C LEU A 108 8.93 4.75 -19.68
N ALA A 109 10.08 4.91 -19.02
CA ALA A 109 10.27 5.80 -17.88
C ALA A 109 10.07 7.27 -18.28
N ASN A 110 10.69 7.69 -19.38
CA ASN A 110 10.53 9.05 -19.91
C ASN A 110 9.07 9.32 -20.29
N ARG A 111 8.40 8.35 -20.94
CA ARG A 111 6.96 8.49 -21.23
C ARG A 111 6.10 8.60 -19.97
N ALA A 112 6.45 7.87 -18.92
CA ALA A 112 5.74 7.96 -17.64
C ALA A 112 5.96 9.33 -16.98
N LEU A 113 7.19 9.86 -17.03
CA LEU A 113 7.55 11.18 -16.49
C LEU A 113 6.77 12.29 -17.22
N ASP A 114 6.72 12.27 -18.55
CA ASP A 114 5.94 13.21 -19.35
C ASP A 114 4.45 13.26 -18.95
N ILE A 115 3.88 12.10 -18.57
CA ILE A 115 2.46 12.02 -18.15
C ILE A 115 2.27 12.62 -16.76
N VAL A 116 3.27 12.52 -15.88
CA VAL A 116 3.26 13.08 -14.53
C VAL A 116 3.45 14.61 -14.58
N GLU A 117 4.38 15.11 -15.40
CA GLU A 117 4.65 16.56 -15.52
C GLU A 117 3.46 17.36 -16.11
N VAL A 118 2.61 16.71 -16.90
CA VAL A 118 1.43 17.37 -17.53
C VAL A 118 0.23 17.49 -16.56
N ARG A 119 0.28 16.86 -15.38
CA ARG A 119 -0.82 16.85 -14.40
C ARG A 119 -0.71 17.94 -13.35
#